data_AF-A0A1R3FMK0-F1
#
_entry.id   AF-A0A1R3FMK0-F1
#
_cell.length_a   1.000
_cell.length_b   1.000
_cell.length_c   1.000
_cell.angle_alpha   90.00
_cell.angle_beta   90.00
_cell.angle_gamma   90.00
#
_symmetry.space_group_name_H-M   'P 1'
#
loop_
_entity.id
_entity.type
_entity.pdbx_description
1 polymer ?
#
loop_
_entity_poly.entity_id
_entity_poly.type
_entity_poly.pdbx_seq_one_letter_code
_entity_poly.pdbx_strand_id
1 'polypeptide(L)'
;MLIGLDKIEKKHPSEFEKLTDLQKTFYEVCEIEFIMIKNKIRTSEKTLPIRQRTINKSSVCRTVKENLNREHDLNHSNMSRQNCPFLYNSIKTWNEKLKSEHELSRAKANEISRELTKDDLKDLVAQYEKKQIEIGRDFFNYIKESALVESESELQVKLDQLTKKTNRQAKELVHLKKTNESIVTQLAGREQDTNKILRLKGELIDLKKKVIKLQTLLATNNIDYTQIN
;
A
#
# COMPACT_ATOMS: atom_id res chain seq x y z
N MET A 1 -1.98 -39.49 -29.54
CA MET A 1 -2.05 -38.44 -30.59
C MET A 1 -0.63 -38.24 -31.12
N LEU A 2 -0.36 -38.59 -32.38
CA LEU A 2 0.99 -38.71 -32.99
C LEU A 2 1.71 -37.38 -33.27
N ILE A 3 1.26 -36.31 -32.62
CA ILE A 3 1.58 -34.95 -33.03
C ILE A 3 2.96 -34.57 -32.49
N GLY A 4 3.90 -34.34 -33.41
CA GLY A 4 5.26 -33.90 -33.11
C GLY A 4 6.21 -35.01 -32.67
N LEU A 5 6.26 -36.16 -33.34
CA LEU A 5 7.20 -37.25 -33.02
C LEU A 5 8.10 -37.62 -34.21
N ASP A 6 9.39 -37.30 -34.14
CA ASP A 6 10.33 -37.61 -35.22
C ASP A 6 10.44 -39.14 -35.44
N LYS A 7 10.26 -39.59 -36.69
CA LYS A 7 10.35 -40.96 -37.23
C LYS A 7 9.39 -41.96 -36.59
N ILE A 8 8.10 -41.86 -36.95
CA ILE A 8 7.04 -42.67 -36.33
C ILE A 8 7.02 -44.13 -36.80
N GLU A 9 7.25 -44.45 -38.07
CA GLU A 9 7.28 -45.86 -38.54
C GLU A 9 8.21 -46.73 -37.66
N LYS A 10 9.23 -46.12 -37.05
CA LYS A 10 10.17 -46.79 -36.14
C LYS A 10 9.83 -46.72 -34.65
N LYS A 11 8.98 -45.79 -34.20
CA LYS A 11 8.73 -45.54 -32.77
C LYS A 11 7.32 -45.93 -32.31
N HIS A 12 6.30 -45.74 -33.14
CA HIS A 12 4.91 -46.09 -32.81
C HIS A 12 4.15 -46.56 -34.08
N PRO A 13 4.56 -47.69 -34.69
CA PRO A 13 3.98 -48.18 -35.94
C PRO A 13 2.46 -48.41 -35.85
N SER A 14 1.99 -48.95 -34.72
CA SER A 14 0.57 -49.29 -34.53
C SER A 14 -0.40 -48.11 -34.47
N GLU A 15 0.06 -46.92 -34.09
CA GLU A 15 -0.77 -45.71 -34.08
C GLU A 15 -0.74 -45.01 -35.44
N PHE A 16 0.39 -45.08 -36.15
CA PHE A 16 0.53 -44.50 -37.50
C PHE A 16 -0.33 -45.23 -38.52
N GLU A 17 -0.40 -46.56 -38.44
CA GLU A 17 -1.23 -47.37 -39.32
C GLU A 17 -2.72 -47.00 -39.23
N LYS A 18 -3.19 -46.54 -38.07
CA LYS A 18 -4.57 -46.08 -37.83
C LYS A 18 -4.90 -44.72 -38.48
N LEU A 19 -3.90 -43.99 -38.98
CA LEU A 19 -4.12 -42.73 -39.67
C LEU A 19 -4.68 -42.97 -41.08
N THR A 20 -5.53 -42.05 -41.54
CA THR A 20 -5.94 -41.98 -42.95
C THR A 20 -4.73 -41.62 -43.83
N ASP A 21 -4.76 -42.02 -45.10
CA ASP A 21 -3.68 -41.71 -46.05
C ASP A 21 -3.39 -40.20 -46.12
N LEU A 22 -4.43 -39.37 -46.08
CA LEU A 22 -4.30 -37.91 -46.02
C LEU A 22 -3.51 -37.45 -44.79
N GLN A 23 -3.80 -38.02 -43.61
CA GLN A 23 -3.10 -37.67 -42.36
C GLN A 23 -1.66 -38.15 -42.37
N LYS A 24 -1.38 -39.32 -42.96
CA LYS A 24 -0.02 -39.86 -43.13
C LYS A 24 0.81 -38.93 -44.02
N THR A 25 0.28 -38.54 -45.19
CA THR A 25 0.99 -37.62 -46.09
C THR A 25 1.21 -36.25 -45.46
N PHE A 26 0.22 -35.70 -44.74
CA PHE A 26 0.42 -34.45 -43.98
C PHE A 26 1.54 -34.55 -42.96
N TYR A 27 1.62 -35.70 -42.29
CA TYR A 27 2.63 -35.95 -41.28
C TYR A 27 4.04 -35.98 -41.89
N GLU A 28 4.22 -36.76 -42.96
CA GLU A 28 5.49 -36.90 -43.67
C GLU A 28 6.00 -35.56 -44.21
N VAL A 29 5.12 -34.77 -44.83
CA VAL A 29 5.48 -33.43 -45.33
C VAL A 29 5.90 -32.50 -44.19
N CYS A 30 5.17 -32.50 -43.07
CA CYS A 30 5.54 -31.71 -41.89
C CYS A 30 6.89 -32.14 -41.30
N GLU A 31 7.16 -33.45 -41.26
CA GLU A 31 8.43 -34.00 -40.77
C GLU A 31 9.61 -33.59 -41.67
N ILE A 32 9.44 -33.66 -42.99
CA ILE A 32 10.46 -33.22 -43.96
C ILE A 32 10.73 -31.72 -43.80
N GLU A 33 9.68 -30.88 -43.79
CA GLU A 33 9.85 -29.43 -43.58
C GLU A 33 10.53 -29.15 -42.24
N PHE A 34 10.17 -29.87 -41.17
CA PHE A 34 10.80 -29.74 -39.87
C PHE A 34 12.30 -30.02 -39.93
N ILE A 35 12.72 -31.15 -40.52
CA ILE A 35 14.13 -31.53 -40.60
C ILE A 35 14.92 -30.47 -41.38
N MET A 36 14.38 -30.00 -42.51
CA MET A 36 15.02 -28.97 -43.32
C MET A 36 15.19 -27.66 -42.54
N ILE A 37 14.14 -27.17 -41.90
CA ILE A 37 14.18 -25.92 -41.13
C ILE A 37 15.09 -26.06 -39.90
N LYS A 38 15.03 -27.19 -39.20
CA LYS A 38 15.90 -27.49 -38.06
C LYS A 38 17.38 -27.45 -38.45
N ASN A 39 17.74 -28.06 -39.57
CA ASN A 39 19.11 -28.00 -40.08
C ASN A 39 19.51 -26.56 -40.43
N LYS A 40 18.62 -25.80 -41.08
CA LYS A 40 18.85 -24.39 -41.40
C LYS A 40 19.07 -23.54 -40.14
N ILE A 41 18.29 -23.76 -39.08
CA ILE A 41 18.47 -23.08 -37.78
C ILE A 41 19.85 -23.40 -37.19
N ARG A 42 20.29 -24.66 -37.26
CA ARG A 42 21.56 -25.12 -36.69
C ARG A 42 22.78 -24.63 -37.45
N THR A 43 22.70 -24.49 -38.77
CA THR A 43 23.82 -24.06 -39.62
C THR A 43 23.88 -22.55 -39.81
N SER A 44 22.81 -21.82 -39.52
CA SER A 44 22.79 -20.36 -39.67
C SER A 44 23.74 -19.69 -38.68
N GLU A 45 24.56 -18.78 -39.17
CA GLU A 45 25.42 -17.91 -38.36
C GLU A 45 24.65 -16.68 -37.82
N LYS A 46 23.56 -16.30 -38.49
CA LYS A 46 22.73 -15.13 -38.16
C LYS A 46 21.35 -15.55 -37.66
N THR A 47 20.74 -14.74 -36.80
CA THR A 47 19.38 -14.96 -36.31
C THR A 47 18.39 -14.98 -37.47
N LEU A 48 17.64 -16.07 -37.61
CA LEU A 48 16.67 -16.23 -38.69
C LEU A 48 15.34 -15.55 -38.35
N PRO A 49 14.69 -14.84 -39.29
CA PRO A 49 13.37 -14.26 -39.08
C PRO A 49 12.32 -15.37 -38.91
N ILE A 50 11.25 -15.08 -38.17
CA ILE A 50 10.21 -16.06 -37.79
C ILE A 50 9.73 -16.90 -38.98
N ARG A 51 9.40 -16.26 -40.11
CA ARG A 51 8.90 -16.94 -41.31
C ARG A 51 9.84 -18.00 -41.88
N GLN A 52 11.15 -17.88 -41.64
CA GLN A 52 12.16 -18.82 -42.13
C GLN A 52 12.49 -19.94 -41.14
N ARG A 53 11.95 -19.88 -39.92
CA ARG A 53 12.17 -20.84 -38.84
C ARG A 53 10.89 -21.56 -38.41
N THR A 54 9.82 -21.46 -39.21
CA THR A 54 8.52 -22.08 -38.95
C THR A 54 7.99 -22.78 -40.19
N ILE A 55 7.36 -23.93 -40.00
CA ILE A 55 6.59 -24.68 -41.00
C ILE A 55 5.41 -23.81 -41.45
N ASN A 56 5.29 -23.63 -42.76
CA ASN A 56 4.23 -22.82 -43.35
C ASN A 56 3.07 -23.73 -43.76
N LYS A 57 1.92 -23.53 -43.13
CA LYS A 57 0.69 -24.26 -43.41
C LYS A 57 0.30 -24.26 -44.89
N SER A 58 0.46 -23.15 -45.60
CA SER A 58 0.14 -23.06 -47.03
C SER A 58 1.12 -23.86 -47.90
N SER A 59 2.39 -23.94 -47.49
CA SER A 59 3.40 -24.77 -48.15
C SER A 59 3.04 -26.25 -48.03
N VAL A 60 2.83 -26.70 -46.79
CA VAL A 60 2.42 -28.07 -46.48
C VAL A 60 1.16 -28.48 -47.25
N CYS A 61 0.13 -27.63 -47.30
CA CYS A 61 -1.09 -27.94 -48.05
C CYS A 61 -0.85 -28.11 -49.56
N ARG A 62 0.08 -27.35 -50.18
CA ARG A 62 0.40 -27.50 -51.60
C ARG A 62 1.13 -28.81 -51.87
N THR A 63 2.17 -29.11 -51.09
CA THR A 63 2.95 -30.34 -51.26
C THR A 63 2.09 -31.59 -51.02
N VAL A 64 1.15 -31.56 -50.07
CA VAL A 64 0.23 -32.69 -49.85
C VAL A 64 -0.76 -32.86 -51.01
N LYS A 65 -1.21 -31.77 -51.63
CA LYS A 65 -2.04 -31.87 -52.86
C LYS A 65 -1.29 -32.55 -53.98
N GLU A 66 -0.04 -32.13 -54.20
CA GLU A 66 0.85 -32.69 -55.23
C GLU A 66 1.10 -34.18 -54.96
N ASN A 67 1.44 -34.55 -53.72
CA ASN A 67 1.73 -35.95 -53.35
C ASN A 67 0.51 -36.88 -53.47
N LEU A 68 -0.71 -36.37 -53.31
CA LEU A 68 -1.95 -37.16 -53.37
C LEU A 68 -2.69 -37.05 -54.71
N ASN A 69 -2.14 -36.31 -55.69
CA ASN A 69 -2.82 -36.00 -56.96
C ASN A 69 -4.26 -35.48 -56.78
N ARG A 70 -4.51 -34.66 -55.73
CA ARG A 70 -5.84 -34.10 -55.43
C ARG A 70 -5.95 -32.67 -55.93
N GLU A 71 -6.72 -32.47 -57.00
CA GLU A 71 -6.79 -31.17 -57.70
C GLU A 71 -7.50 -30.05 -56.90
N HIS A 72 -8.49 -30.35 -56.06
CA HIS A 72 -9.41 -29.27 -55.59
C HIS A 72 -9.63 -29.08 -54.07
N ASP A 73 -9.33 -30.03 -53.18
CA ASP A 73 -9.94 -29.99 -51.83
C ASP A 73 -9.11 -29.42 -50.67
N LEU A 74 -7.80 -29.22 -50.81
CA LEU A 74 -6.94 -28.84 -49.67
C LEU A 74 -6.58 -27.35 -49.63
N ASN A 75 -7.53 -26.47 -49.29
CA ASN A 75 -7.21 -25.05 -49.08
C ASN A 75 -6.73 -24.79 -47.63
N HIS A 76 -5.58 -24.11 -47.48
CA HIS A 76 -5.06 -23.68 -46.18
C HIS A 76 -6.08 -22.87 -45.35
N SER A 77 -6.99 -22.11 -45.98
CA SER A 77 -8.06 -21.37 -45.30
C SER A 77 -9.05 -22.29 -44.57
N ASN A 78 -9.29 -23.49 -45.10
CA ASN A 78 -10.22 -24.46 -44.54
C ASN A 78 -9.57 -25.35 -43.47
N MET A 79 -8.27 -25.24 -43.24
CA MET A 79 -7.52 -26.11 -42.33
C MET A 79 -7.35 -25.48 -40.93
N SER A 80 -8.42 -24.90 -40.39
CA SER A 80 -8.44 -24.30 -39.05
C SER A 80 -8.37 -25.36 -37.95
N ARG A 81 -8.20 -24.95 -36.69
CA ARG A 81 -8.29 -25.85 -35.53
C ARG A 81 -9.63 -26.60 -35.47
N GLN A 82 -10.71 -25.99 -35.97
CA GLN A 82 -12.06 -26.56 -35.97
C GLN A 82 -12.25 -27.58 -37.10
N ASN A 83 -11.74 -27.28 -38.30
CA ASN A 83 -12.00 -28.07 -39.50
C ASN A 83 -10.95 -29.17 -39.74
N CYS A 84 -9.69 -28.95 -39.32
CA CYS A 84 -8.62 -29.93 -39.42
C CYS A 84 -7.73 -29.89 -38.16
N PRO A 85 -8.25 -30.38 -37.02
CA PRO A 85 -7.53 -30.33 -35.74
C PRO A 85 -6.20 -31.09 -35.80
N PHE A 86 -6.12 -32.16 -36.57
CA PHE A 86 -4.90 -32.96 -36.71
C PHE A 86 -3.75 -32.11 -37.30
N LEU A 87 -3.94 -31.51 -38.48
CA LEU A 87 -2.90 -30.71 -39.13
C LEU A 87 -2.54 -29.47 -38.32
N TYR A 88 -3.55 -28.77 -37.80
CA TYR A 88 -3.34 -27.56 -36.99
C TYR A 88 -2.45 -27.86 -35.77
N ASN A 89 -2.79 -28.91 -35.02
CA ASN A 89 -2.01 -29.29 -33.86
C ASN A 89 -0.61 -29.80 -34.26
N SER A 90 -0.49 -30.56 -35.36
CA SER A 90 0.82 -31.03 -35.87
C SER A 90 1.75 -29.87 -36.13
N ILE A 91 1.35 -28.93 -37.00
CA ILE A 91 2.17 -27.76 -37.35
C ILE A 91 2.51 -26.95 -36.10
N LYS A 92 1.56 -26.77 -35.18
CA LYS A 92 1.78 -26.07 -33.92
C LYS A 92 2.90 -26.72 -33.11
N THR A 93 2.82 -28.03 -32.87
CA THR A 93 3.82 -28.76 -32.06
C THR A 93 5.20 -28.78 -32.72
N TRP A 94 5.28 -29.00 -34.04
CA TRP A 94 6.56 -28.94 -34.75
C TRP A 94 7.16 -27.52 -34.72
N ASN A 95 6.35 -26.47 -34.83
CA ASN A 95 6.81 -25.07 -34.70
C ASN A 95 7.28 -24.73 -33.28
N GLU A 96 6.63 -25.28 -32.24
CA GLU A 96 7.11 -25.15 -30.86
C GLU A 96 8.50 -25.77 -30.69
N LYS A 97 8.74 -26.95 -31.27
CA LYS A 97 10.08 -27.56 -31.28
C LYS A 97 11.11 -26.72 -32.04
N LEU A 98 10.76 -26.19 -33.22
CA LEU A 98 11.65 -25.32 -34.00
C LEU A 98 12.00 -24.03 -33.25
N LYS A 99 11.03 -23.47 -32.52
CA LYS A 99 11.27 -22.32 -31.64
C LYS A 99 12.32 -22.66 -30.58
N SER A 100 12.17 -23.80 -29.89
CA SER A 100 13.16 -24.24 -28.89
C SER A 100 14.54 -24.47 -29.49
N GLU A 101 14.64 -25.10 -30.67
CA GLU A 101 15.93 -25.28 -31.37
C GLU A 101 16.55 -23.94 -31.78
N HIS A 102 15.75 -22.94 -32.16
CA HIS A 102 16.24 -21.59 -32.45
C HIS A 102 16.80 -20.90 -31.21
N GLU A 103 16.11 -20.96 -30.07
CA GLU A 103 16.61 -20.36 -28.82
C GLU A 103 17.94 -20.98 -28.37
N LEU A 104 18.16 -22.28 -28.66
CA LEU A 104 19.40 -22.98 -28.37
C LEU A 104 20.48 -22.83 -29.47
N SER A 105 20.18 -22.15 -30.58
CA SER A 105 21.10 -22.04 -31.72
C SER A 105 22.27 -21.10 -31.42
N ARG A 106 23.43 -21.37 -32.04
CA ARG A 106 24.63 -20.51 -31.92
C ARG A 106 24.36 -19.09 -32.38
N ALA A 107 23.59 -18.91 -33.45
CA ALA A 107 23.17 -17.60 -33.93
C ALA A 107 22.45 -16.77 -32.84
N LYS A 108 21.55 -17.41 -32.08
CA LYS A 108 20.82 -16.73 -31.00
C LYS A 108 21.70 -16.46 -29.77
N ALA A 109 22.60 -17.39 -29.43
CA ALA A 109 23.59 -17.18 -28.38
C ALA A 109 24.55 -16.02 -28.73
N ASN A 110 24.97 -15.92 -29.99
CA ASN A 110 25.87 -14.86 -30.47
C ASN A 110 25.17 -13.50 -30.61
N GLU A 111 23.84 -13.45 -30.77
CA GLU A 111 23.06 -12.21 -30.70
C GLU A 111 23.17 -11.55 -29.31
N ILE A 112 23.26 -12.36 -28.25
CA ILE A 112 23.47 -11.89 -26.86
C ILE A 112 24.94 -11.49 -26.64
N SER A 113 25.89 -12.07 -27.38
CA SER A 113 27.33 -11.76 -27.27
C SER A 113 27.81 -10.62 -28.18
N ARG A 114 26.90 -9.87 -28.82
CA ARG A 114 27.31 -8.72 -29.64
C ARG A 114 27.96 -7.67 -28.74
N GLU A 115 29.10 -7.11 -29.16
CA GLU A 115 29.75 -6.00 -28.47
C GLU A 115 28.76 -4.85 -28.27
N LEU A 116 28.61 -4.41 -27.02
CA LEU A 116 27.81 -3.24 -26.65
C LEU A 116 28.28 -2.04 -27.46
N THR A 117 27.37 -1.40 -28.18
CA THR A 117 27.71 -0.21 -28.95
C THR A 117 27.82 1.01 -28.03
N LYS A 118 28.44 2.09 -28.54
CA LYS A 118 28.53 3.36 -27.83
C LYS A 118 27.15 3.91 -27.44
N ASP A 119 26.14 3.66 -28.26
CA ASP A 119 24.78 4.12 -27.99
C ASP A 119 24.09 3.26 -26.93
N ASP A 120 24.32 1.94 -26.91
CA ASP A 120 23.85 1.06 -25.83
C ASP A 120 24.44 1.47 -24.46
N LEU A 121 25.71 1.86 -24.44
CA LEU A 121 26.37 2.36 -23.22
C LEU A 121 25.80 3.71 -22.77
N LYS A 122 25.47 4.61 -23.69
CA LYS A 122 24.80 5.88 -23.35
C LYS A 122 23.42 5.65 -22.76
N ASP A 123 22.65 4.73 -23.33
CA ASP A 123 21.33 4.39 -22.81
C ASP A 123 21.42 3.75 -21.42
N LEU A 124 22.44 2.91 -21.19
CA LEU A 124 22.73 2.36 -19.85
C LEU A 124 23.05 3.46 -18.85
N VAL A 125 23.92 4.41 -19.21
CA VAL A 125 24.28 5.56 -18.36
C VAL A 125 23.05 6.39 -18.04
N ALA A 126 22.22 6.72 -19.03
CA ALA A 126 20.99 7.46 -18.83
C ALA A 126 20.00 6.73 -17.88
N GLN A 127 19.92 5.40 -17.97
CA GLN A 127 19.12 4.60 -17.04
C GLN A 127 19.68 4.63 -15.62
N TYR A 128 21.00 4.56 -15.44
CA TYR A 128 21.63 4.65 -14.13
C TYR A 128 21.49 6.04 -13.51
N GLU A 129 21.65 7.11 -14.30
CA GLU A 129 21.42 8.49 -13.85
C GLU A 129 19.98 8.69 -13.38
N LYS A 130 19.00 8.16 -14.13
CA LYS A 130 17.58 8.22 -13.73
C LYS A 130 17.33 7.48 -12.40
N LYS A 131 17.89 6.28 -12.24
CA LYS A 131 17.80 5.53 -10.98
C LYS A 131 18.46 6.26 -9.82
N GLN A 132 19.58 6.96 -10.05
CA GLN A 132 20.26 7.74 -9.02
C GLN A 132 19.39 8.91 -8.54
N ILE A 133 18.66 9.56 -9.45
CA ILE A 133 17.70 10.62 -9.10
C ILE A 133 16.54 10.05 -8.26
N GLU A 134 16.02 8.88 -8.62
CA GLU A 134 14.96 8.20 -7.86
C GLU A 134 15.43 7.85 -6.43
N ILE A 135 16.61 7.24 -6.28
CA ILE A 135 17.20 6.95 -4.96
C ILE A 135 17.40 8.23 -4.13
N GLY A 136 17.88 9.31 -4.74
CA GLY A 136 18.05 10.59 -4.07
C GLY A 136 16.72 11.18 -3.57
N ARG A 137 15.63 11.02 -4.33
CA ARG A 137 14.28 11.42 -3.91
C ARG A 137 13.75 10.58 -2.77
N ASP A 138 13.95 9.27 -2.83
CA ASP A 138 13.50 8.36 -1.76
C ASP A 138 14.23 8.65 -0.45
N PHE A 139 15.54 8.93 -0.50
CA PHE A 139 16.31 9.33 0.67
C PHE A 139 15.85 10.68 1.25
N PHE A 140 15.56 11.65 0.40
CA PHE A 140 15.01 12.95 0.84
C PHE A 140 13.64 12.79 1.51
N ASN A 141 12.75 11.97 0.92
CA ASN A 141 11.43 11.70 1.49
C ASN A 141 11.56 10.99 2.85
N TYR A 142 12.46 10.02 2.98
CA TYR A 142 12.74 9.35 4.25
C TYR A 142 13.16 10.34 5.34
N ILE A 143 14.12 11.24 5.06
CA ILE A 143 14.55 12.26 6.03
C ILE A 143 13.38 13.18 6.40
N LYS A 144 12.60 13.63 5.40
CA LYS A 144 11.46 14.52 5.63
C LYS A 144 10.41 13.87 6.52
N GLU A 145 10.04 12.62 6.24
CA GLU A 145 9.06 11.87 7.02
C GLU A 145 9.58 11.55 8.43
N SER A 146 10.84 11.12 8.58
CA SER A 146 11.43 10.87 9.89
C SER A 146 11.52 12.13 10.76
N ALA A 147 11.97 13.26 10.19
CA ALA A 147 12.05 14.53 10.93
C ALA A 147 10.66 15.06 11.33
N LEU A 148 9.65 14.87 10.46
CA LEU A 148 8.27 15.23 10.78
C LEU A 148 7.72 14.38 11.94
N VAL A 149 7.92 13.06 11.91
CA VAL A 149 7.45 12.14 12.96
C VAL A 149 8.12 12.43 14.30
N GLU A 150 9.43 12.70 14.32
CA GLU A 150 10.13 13.10 15.55
C GLU A 150 9.57 14.43 16.10
N SER A 151 9.36 15.42 15.23
CA SER A 151 8.79 16.71 15.65
C SER A 151 7.36 16.61 16.18
N GLU A 152 6.53 15.73 15.58
CA GLU A 152 5.16 15.49 16.00
C GLU A 152 5.12 14.81 17.36
N SER A 153 6.00 13.84 17.60
CA SER A 153 6.17 13.19 18.90
C SER A 153 6.57 14.19 19.99
N GLU A 154 7.55 15.06 19.73
CA GLU A 154 7.95 16.10 20.68
C GLU A 154 6.82 17.09 20.99
N LEU A 155 6.06 17.51 19.97
CA LEU A 155 4.92 18.41 20.13
C LEU A 155 3.81 17.75 20.94
N GLN A 156 3.54 16.46 20.72
CA GLN A 156 2.54 15.71 21.48
C GLN A 156 2.92 15.63 22.97
N VAL A 157 4.20 15.37 23.28
CA VAL A 157 4.68 15.36 24.66
C VAL A 157 4.51 16.75 25.33
N LYS A 158 4.81 17.83 24.61
CA LYS A 158 4.60 19.21 25.12
C LYS A 158 3.12 19.51 25.34
N LEU A 159 2.24 19.06 24.44
CA LEU A 159 0.79 19.23 24.57
C LEU A 159 0.25 18.50 25.81
N ASP A 160 0.70 17.28 26.05
CA ASP A 160 0.31 16.50 27.24
C ASP A 160 0.76 17.17 28.54
N GLN A 161 1.99 17.72 28.57
CA GLN A 161 2.50 18.46 29.71
C GLN A 161 1.67 19.73 29.99
N LEU A 162 1.35 20.50 28.94
CA LEU A 162 0.51 21.68 29.06
C LEU A 162 -0.90 21.32 29.54
N THR A 163 -1.50 20.27 28.99
CA THR A 163 -2.83 19.80 29.40
C THR A 163 -2.85 19.41 30.88
N LYS A 164 -1.84 18.67 31.35
CA LYS A 164 -1.69 18.34 32.78
C LYS A 164 -1.53 19.58 33.65
N LYS A 165 -0.75 20.57 33.21
CA LYS A 165 -0.55 21.83 33.94
C LYS A 165 -1.85 22.64 34.01
N THR A 166 -2.56 22.80 32.89
CA THR A 166 -3.86 23.48 32.83
C THR A 166 -4.88 22.82 33.76
N ASN A 167 -4.95 21.48 33.77
CA ASN A 167 -5.85 20.74 34.66
C ASN A 167 -5.50 20.94 36.15
N ARG A 168 -4.22 21.02 36.51
CA ARG A 168 -3.79 21.33 37.89
C ARG A 168 -4.18 22.75 38.28
N GLN A 169 -3.88 23.73 37.42
CA GLN A 169 -4.24 25.13 37.66
C GLN A 169 -5.76 25.32 37.76
N ALA A 170 -6.56 24.62 36.95
CA ALA A 170 -8.01 24.66 37.04
C ALA A 170 -8.51 24.15 38.40
N LYS A 171 -7.94 23.07 38.93
CA LYS A 171 -8.27 22.55 40.27
C LYS A 171 -7.89 23.54 41.37
N GLU A 172 -6.70 24.13 41.29
CA GLU A 172 -6.25 25.17 42.23
C GLU A 172 -7.18 26.39 42.19
N LEU A 173 -7.61 26.83 41.01
CA LEU A 173 -8.51 27.97 40.85
C LEU A 173 -9.87 27.70 41.50
N VAL A 174 -10.43 26.49 41.32
CA VAL A 174 -11.67 26.07 42.01
C VAL A 174 -11.47 26.07 43.53
N HIS A 175 -10.35 25.55 44.03
CA HIS A 175 -10.05 25.57 45.46
C HIS A 175 -9.96 27.01 46.00
N LEU A 176 -9.19 27.87 45.34
CA LEU A 176 -9.01 29.27 45.72
C LEU A 176 -10.34 30.03 45.71
N LYS A 177 -11.23 29.78 44.73
CA LYS A 177 -12.58 30.35 44.72
C LYS A 177 -13.37 29.95 45.96
N LYS A 178 -13.41 28.66 46.31
CA LYS A 178 -14.09 28.18 47.52
C LYS A 178 -13.51 28.78 48.80
N THR A 179 -12.18 28.88 48.88
CA THR A 179 -11.51 29.53 50.02
C THR A 179 -11.91 31.00 50.12
N ASN A 180 -11.94 31.72 49.00
CA ASN A 180 -12.33 33.12 48.96
C ASN A 180 -13.80 33.31 49.38
N GLU A 181 -14.73 32.50 48.87
CA GLU A 181 -16.14 32.53 49.28
C GLU A 181 -16.32 32.30 50.80
N SER A 182 -15.55 31.37 51.36
CA SER A 182 -15.52 31.12 52.81
C SER A 182 -15.01 32.33 53.59
N ILE A 183 -13.90 32.94 53.17
CA ILE A 183 -13.34 34.15 53.80
C ILE A 183 -14.35 35.31 53.74
N VAL A 184 -14.99 35.53 52.58
CA VAL A 184 -16.01 36.57 52.41
C VAL A 184 -17.18 36.36 53.38
N THR A 185 -17.64 35.12 53.52
CA THR A 185 -18.72 34.77 54.46
C THR A 185 -18.32 35.02 55.92
N GLN A 186 -17.08 34.67 56.29
CA GLN A 186 -16.55 34.92 57.63
C GLN A 186 -16.41 36.42 57.94
N LEU A 187 -15.97 37.22 56.96
CA LEU A 187 -15.86 38.67 57.11
C LEU A 187 -17.24 39.31 57.31
N ALA A 188 -18.25 38.90 56.54
CA ALA A 188 -19.62 39.36 56.71
C ALA A 188 -20.18 39.02 58.10
N GLY A 189 -19.91 37.80 58.60
CA GLY A 189 -20.28 37.41 59.96
C GLY A 189 -19.62 38.27 61.04
N ARG A 190 -18.31 38.52 60.91
CA ARG A 190 -17.56 39.40 61.83
C ARG A 190 -18.09 40.84 61.83
N GLU A 191 -18.48 41.35 60.67
CA GLU A 191 -19.07 42.68 60.56
C GLU A 191 -20.41 42.76 61.31
N GLN A 192 -21.28 41.75 61.16
CA GLN A 192 -22.54 41.66 61.89
C GLN A 192 -22.33 41.59 63.41
N ASP A 193 -21.39 40.77 63.87
CA ASP A 193 -21.04 40.67 65.29
C ASP A 193 -20.50 41.99 65.85
N THR A 194 -19.66 42.69 65.07
CA THR A 194 -19.11 44.00 65.44
C THR A 194 -20.24 45.03 65.59
N ASN A 195 -21.18 45.06 64.65
CA ASN A 195 -22.34 45.95 64.71
C ASN A 195 -23.24 45.64 65.92
N LYS A 196 -23.45 44.35 66.23
CA LYS A 196 -24.19 43.92 67.42
C LYS A 196 -23.51 44.38 68.71
N ILE A 197 -22.18 44.23 68.81
CA ILE A 197 -21.39 44.69 69.97
C ILE A 197 -21.50 46.21 70.13
N LEU A 198 -21.39 46.98 69.04
CA LEU A 198 -21.52 48.44 69.08
C LEU A 198 -22.90 48.89 69.58
N ARG A 199 -23.97 48.24 69.12
CA ARG A 199 -25.33 48.50 69.61
C ARG A 199 -25.49 48.20 71.11
N LEU A 200 -25.03 47.02 71.56
CA LEU A 200 -25.10 46.64 72.98
C LEU A 200 -24.31 47.60 73.87
N LYS A 201 -23.15 48.11 73.39
CA LYS A 201 -22.40 49.15 74.10
C LYS A 201 -23.22 50.44 74.26
N GLY A 202 -23.95 50.86 73.23
CA GLY A 202 -24.86 52.00 73.28
C GLY A 202 -25.96 51.81 74.32
N GLU A 203 -26.66 50.67 74.27
CA GLU A 203 -27.72 50.31 75.22
C GLU A 203 -27.20 50.28 76.68
N LEU A 204 -25.99 49.76 76.89
CA LEU A 204 -25.35 49.71 78.21
C LEU A 204 -25.01 51.10 78.76
N ILE A 205 -24.57 52.03 77.89
CA ILE A 205 -24.34 53.43 78.27
C ILE A 205 -25.66 54.09 78.68
N ASP A 206 -26.72 53.89 77.93
CA ASP A 206 -28.04 54.48 78.23
C ASP A 206 -28.63 53.91 79.52
N LEU A 207 -28.52 52.60 79.75
CA LEU A 207 -28.89 51.96 81.01
C LEU A 207 -28.10 52.52 82.19
N LYS A 208 -26.77 52.68 82.05
CA LYS A 208 -25.94 53.31 83.10
C LYS A 208 -26.40 54.73 83.42
N LYS A 209 -26.72 55.55 82.40
CA LYS A 209 -27.25 56.91 82.62
C LYS A 209 -28.59 56.87 83.37
N LYS A 210 -29.49 55.94 83.02
CA LYS A 210 -30.78 55.76 83.72
C LYS A 210 -30.57 55.34 85.18
N VAL A 211 -29.69 54.38 85.44
CA VAL A 211 -29.35 53.93 86.79
C VAL A 211 -28.81 55.08 87.63
N ILE A 212 -27.85 55.85 87.11
CA ILE A 212 -27.32 57.03 87.80
C ILE A 212 -28.46 58.02 88.11
N LYS A 213 -29.32 58.32 87.14
CA LYS A 213 -30.46 59.23 87.33
C LYS A 213 -31.42 58.72 88.42
N LEU A 214 -31.74 57.42 88.43
CA LEU A 214 -32.59 56.80 89.44
C LEU A 214 -31.92 56.83 90.83
N GLN A 215 -30.63 56.52 90.91
CA GLN A 215 -29.84 56.63 92.15
C GLN A 215 -29.85 58.07 92.69
N THR A 216 -29.68 59.08 91.83
CA THR A 216 -29.77 60.48 92.22
C THR A 216 -31.16 60.85 92.73
N LEU A 217 -32.24 60.39 92.06
CA LEU A 217 -33.61 60.63 92.49
C LEU A 217 -33.92 59.96 93.84
N LEU A 218 -33.49 58.72 94.05
CA LEU A 218 -33.66 58.01 95.32
C LEU A 218 -32.91 58.71 96.46
N ALA A 219 -31.67 59.13 96.23
CA ALA A 219 -30.89 59.91 97.18
C ALA A 219 -31.56 61.25 97.54
N THR A 220 -32.17 61.92 96.56
CA THR A 220 -32.90 63.18 96.77
C THR A 220 -34.14 62.99 97.66
N ASN A 221 -34.74 61.79 97.66
CA ASN A 221 -35.93 61.46 98.47
C ASN A 221 -35.58 60.71 99.78
N ASN A 222 -34.30 60.65 100.19
CA ASN A 222 -33.82 59.90 101.36
C ASN A 222 -34.23 58.42 101.39
N ILE A 223 -34.40 57.79 100.22
CA ILE A 223 -34.72 56.36 100.12
C ILE A 223 -33.42 55.57 99.98
N ASP A 224 -33.05 54.82 101.02
CA ASP A 224 -31.91 53.90 101.00
C ASP A 224 -32.33 52.53 100.43
N TYR A 225 -31.77 52.18 99.28
CA TYR A 225 -32.08 50.95 98.54
C TYR A 225 -31.14 49.79 98.90
N THR A 226 -30.17 49.98 99.80
CA THR A 226 -29.33 48.87 100.29
C THR A 226 -30.10 47.88 101.18
N GLN A 227 -31.36 48.20 101.52
CA GLN A 227 -32.25 47.36 102.34
C GLN A 227 -33.36 46.64 101.57
N ILE A 228 -33.46 46.79 100.25
CA ILE A 228 -34.47 46.11 99.42
C ILE A 228 -33.78 44.92 98.73
N ASN A 229 -33.75 43.78 99.41
CA ASN A 229 -33.50 42.45 98.85
C ASN A 229 -34.81 41.67 98.82
#